data_AF-A0A0C2TAU0-F1
#
_entry.id   AF-A0A0C2TAU0-F1
#
_cell.length_a   1.000
_cell.length_b   1.000
_cell.length_c   1.000
_cell.angle_alpha   90.00
_cell.angle_beta   90.00
_cell.angle_gamma   90.00
#
_symmetry.space_group_name_H-M   'P 1'
#
loop_
_entity.id
_entity.type
_entity.pdbx_description
1 polymer ?
#
loop_
_entity_poly.entity_id
_entity_poly.type
_entity_poly.pdbx_seq_one_letter_code
_entity_poly.pdbx_strand_id
1 'polypeptide(L)'
;MATSGNDDSQILLPGFNLPYNYLNNDYFASALDMFTKFSLPLTTLREFTMMRLMNQLTDKPDWNIKSDEAPFQVFDDDIANKWKNEALAVEDVDITQGMVDWCIEELRYKVNAFEKTGIVTAYNDGDVIKSDVAVSSSLRLALIDAVKPRRCSRI
;
A
#
# COMPACT_ATOMS: atom_id res chain seq x y z
N MET A 1 54.95 -27.67 15.74
CA MET A 1 55.01 -26.23 16.06
C MET A 1 54.28 -25.48 14.96
N ALA A 2 53.06 -25.01 15.25
CA ALA A 2 52.33 -23.88 14.67
C ALA A 2 50.84 -24.10 15.02
N THR A 3 50.38 -23.37 16.02
CA THR A 3 49.01 -23.28 16.51
C THR A 3 48.18 -22.36 15.62
N SER A 4 46.99 -22.79 15.20
CA SER A 4 45.87 -21.93 14.78
C SER A 4 44.65 -22.87 14.71
N GLY A 5 43.73 -22.91 15.67
CA GLY A 5 42.93 -21.76 16.09
C GLY A 5 42.00 -21.40 14.94
N ASN A 6 40.82 -22.03 14.86
CA ASN A 6 39.64 -21.37 14.31
C ASN A 6 38.36 -22.06 14.79
N ASP A 7 37.89 -21.58 15.93
CA ASP A 7 36.59 -21.85 16.51
C ASP A 7 35.57 -20.92 15.84
N ASP A 8 35.27 -21.16 14.56
CA ASP A 8 34.29 -20.37 13.83
C ASP A 8 33.02 -21.20 13.69
N SER A 9 32.20 -21.19 14.74
CA SER A 9 30.77 -21.48 14.62
C SER A 9 30.20 -20.55 13.56
N GLN A 10 30.14 -21.05 12.32
CA GLN A 10 29.76 -20.28 11.15
C GLN A 10 28.39 -19.66 11.43
N ILE A 11 28.34 -18.33 11.50
CA ILE A 11 27.14 -17.61 11.91
C ILE A 11 26.06 -17.93 10.86
N LEU A 12 25.06 -18.71 11.27
CA LEU A 12 23.91 -19.04 10.44
C LEU A 12 22.95 -17.85 10.44
N LEU A 13 23.23 -16.88 9.56
CA LEU A 13 22.31 -15.79 9.27
C LEU A 13 21.34 -16.23 8.17
N PRO A 14 20.05 -15.87 8.26
CA PRO A 14 19.09 -16.12 7.17
C PRO A 14 19.64 -15.55 5.85
N GLY A 15 19.86 -16.40 4.84
CA GLY A 15 20.39 -16.00 3.53
C GLY A 15 21.90 -16.20 3.32
N PHE A 16 22.69 -16.43 4.37
CA PHE A 16 24.16 -16.49 4.28
C PHE A 16 24.66 -17.91 3.98
N ASN A 17 25.73 -18.04 3.18
CA ASN A 17 26.27 -19.33 2.67
C ASN A 17 25.32 -20.18 1.81
N LEU A 18 24.22 -19.59 1.31
CA LEU A 18 23.33 -20.26 0.37
C LEU A 18 23.84 -20.09 -1.07
N PRO A 19 23.66 -21.11 -1.94
CA PRO A 19 24.11 -21.03 -3.32
C PRO A 19 23.35 -19.93 -4.08
N TYR A 20 23.98 -19.38 -5.13
CA TYR A 20 23.43 -18.28 -5.93
C TYR A 20 22.02 -18.56 -6.48
N ASN A 21 21.73 -19.83 -6.81
CA ASN A 21 20.44 -20.30 -7.30
C ASN A 21 19.50 -20.82 -6.19
N TYR A 22 19.77 -20.52 -4.92
CA TYR A 22 18.86 -20.87 -3.84
C TYR A 22 17.60 -20.02 -3.90
N LEU A 23 16.47 -20.68 -4.12
CA LEU A 23 15.15 -20.05 -4.15
C LEU A 23 14.44 -20.39 -2.83
N ASN A 24 14.32 -19.40 -1.94
CA ASN A 24 13.44 -19.54 -0.79
C ASN A 24 12.01 -19.31 -1.28
N ASN A 25 11.18 -20.36 -1.25
CA ASN A 25 9.85 -20.32 -1.87
C ASN A 25 8.88 -19.34 -1.19
N ASP A 26 9.18 -18.93 0.05
CA ASP A 26 8.11 -18.45 0.92
C ASP A 26 8.13 -16.94 1.19
N TYR A 27 9.25 -16.20 1.04
CA TYR A 27 9.28 -14.81 1.56
C TYR A 27 10.10 -13.76 0.80
N PHE A 28 11.02 -14.12 -0.09
CA PHE A 28 11.86 -13.10 -0.77
C PHE A 28 12.09 -13.44 -2.24
N ALA A 29 11.50 -12.62 -3.12
CA ALA A 29 11.73 -12.67 -4.55
C ALA A 29 13.23 -12.54 -4.88
N SER A 30 13.79 -13.54 -5.56
CA SER A 30 15.11 -13.40 -6.18
C SER A 30 14.94 -12.87 -7.60
N ALA A 31 15.88 -12.04 -8.08
CA ALA A 31 15.92 -11.62 -9.48
C ALA A 31 16.02 -12.81 -10.46
N LEU A 32 16.46 -13.98 -9.97
CA LEU A 32 16.48 -15.24 -10.73
C LEU A 32 15.13 -15.98 -10.76
N ASP A 33 14.21 -15.68 -9.85
CA ASP A 33 12.85 -16.26 -9.77
C ASP A 33 11.82 -15.47 -10.62
N MET A 34 12.30 -14.43 -11.33
CA MET A 34 11.47 -13.50 -12.09
C MET A 34 10.63 -14.19 -13.17
N PHE A 35 11.10 -15.32 -13.71
CA PHE A 35 10.42 -16.04 -14.79
C PHE A 35 9.30 -16.98 -14.33
N THR A 36 9.28 -17.37 -13.05
CA THR A 36 8.36 -18.42 -12.54
C THR A 36 7.32 -17.90 -11.56
N LYS A 37 7.57 -16.80 -10.85
CA LYS A 37 6.66 -16.29 -9.81
C LYS A 37 6.18 -14.86 -9.97
N PHE A 38 6.89 -14.03 -10.73
CA PHE A 38 6.55 -12.61 -10.89
C PHE A 38 6.09 -12.32 -12.31
N SER A 39 5.00 -12.97 -12.73
CA SER A 39 4.18 -12.41 -13.81
C SER A 39 3.42 -11.23 -13.23
N LEU A 40 4.03 -10.04 -13.22
CA LEU A 40 3.26 -8.82 -12.98
C LEU A 40 2.22 -8.73 -14.11
N PRO A 41 0.91 -8.84 -13.80
CA PRO A 41 -0.10 -8.74 -14.83
C PRO A 41 0.02 -7.38 -15.52
N LEU A 42 -0.19 -7.34 -16.83
CA LEU A 42 -0.21 -6.09 -17.57
C LEU A 42 -1.45 -5.30 -17.13
N THR A 43 -1.28 -4.35 -16.22
CA THR A 43 -2.35 -3.47 -15.76
C THR A 43 -2.76 -2.51 -16.88
N THR A 44 -4.04 -2.51 -17.21
CA THR A 44 -4.61 -1.64 -18.25
C THR A 44 -4.72 -0.19 -17.77
N LEU A 45 -4.83 0.76 -18.71
CA LEU A 45 -5.04 2.17 -18.36
C LEU A 45 -6.31 2.40 -17.53
N ARG A 46 -7.37 1.63 -17.79
CA ARG A 46 -8.63 1.70 -17.03
C ARG A 46 -8.47 1.21 -15.61
N GLU A 47 -7.73 0.11 -15.39
CA GLU A 47 -7.41 -0.37 -14.05
C GLU A 47 -6.57 0.66 -13.28
N PHE A 48 -5.59 1.31 -13.93
CA PHE A 48 -4.86 2.42 -13.31
C PHE A 48 -5.76 3.58 -12.92
N THR A 49 -6.71 3.96 -13.78
CA THR A 49 -7.71 4.99 -13.47
C THR A 49 -8.57 4.60 -12.27
N MET A 50 -9.04 3.35 -12.21
CA MET A 50 -9.84 2.83 -11.09
C MET A 50 -9.04 2.79 -9.78
N MET A 51 -7.80 2.33 -9.81
CA MET A 51 -6.91 2.35 -8.65
C MET A 51 -6.64 3.77 -8.16
N ARG A 52 -6.42 4.73 -9.07
CA ARG A 52 -6.26 6.15 -8.72
C ARG A 52 -7.50 6.71 -8.05
N LEU A 53 -8.69 6.39 -8.57
CA LEU A 53 -9.96 6.79 -7.95
C LEU A 53 -10.08 6.22 -6.52
N MET A 54 -9.89 4.92 -6.35
CA MET A 54 -9.93 4.30 -5.01
C MET A 54 -8.89 4.88 -4.07
N ASN A 55 -7.68 5.18 -4.57
CA ASN A 55 -6.63 5.84 -3.80
C ASN A 55 -7.08 7.24 -3.32
N GLN A 56 -7.73 8.03 -4.17
CA GLN A 56 -8.26 9.35 -3.80
C GLN A 56 -9.42 9.26 -2.81
N LEU A 57 -10.33 8.30 -3.00
CA LEU A 57 -11.45 8.08 -2.10
C LEU A 57 -10.99 7.69 -0.69
N THR A 58 -9.93 6.86 -0.60
CA THR A 58 -9.31 6.46 0.67
C THR A 58 -8.43 7.55 1.31
N ASP A 59 -8.19 8.68 0.62
CA ASP A 59 -7.50 9.85 1.21
C ASP A 59 -8.49 10.85 1.84
N LYS A 60 -9.80 10.71 1.59
CA LYS A 60 -10.82 11.60 2.19
C LYS A 60 -10.86 11.42 3.71
N PRO A 61 -11.02 12.51 4.48
CA PRO A 61 -11.15 12.38 5.93
C PRO A 61 -12.36 11.52 6.27
N ASP A 62 -12.22 10.72 7.32
CA ASP A 62 -13.30 9.94 7.93
C ASP A 62 -13.91 8.86 7.02
N TRP A 63 -13.28 8.56 5.88
CA TRP A 63 -13.68 7.45 5.00
C TRP A 63 -13.69 6.10 5.74
N ASN A 64 -12.82 6.00 6.75
CA ASN A 64 -12.58 4.84 7.61
C ASN A 64 -13.15 4.97 9.04
N ILE A 65 -13.85 6.06 9.36
CA ILE A 65 -14.40 6.23 10.71
C ILE A 65 -15.73 5.50 10.81
N LYS A 66 -15.78 4.59 11.79
CA LYS A 66 -17.00 3.94 12.25
C LYS A 66 -17.70 4.91 13.19
N SER A 67 -18.88 5.40 12.82
CA SER A 67 -19.74 6.12 13.77
C SER A 67 -20.68 5.12 14.45
N ASP A 68 -21.17 5.47 15.64
CA ASP A 68 -22.05 4.60 16.42
C ASP A 68 -23.43 4.40 15.75
N GLU A 69 -23.77 5.23 14.76
CA GLU A 69 -25.07 5.26 14.07
C GLU A 69 -25.00 4.78 12.60
N ALA A 70 -23.81 4.73 11.99
CA ALA A 70 -23.63 4.25 10.61
C ALA A 70 -22.28 3.51 10.41
N PRO A 71 -22.26 2.43 9.61
CA PRO A 71 -21.00 1.87 9.12
C PRO A 71 -20.25 2.91 8.27
N PHE A 72 -18.97 2.65 7.98
CA PHE A 72 -18.07 3.49 7.18
C PHE A 72 -18.75 4.22 6.02
N GLN A 73 -18.33 5.46 5.70
CA GLN A 73 -18.99 6.34 4.72
C GLN A 73 -19.29 5.69 3.35
N VAL A 74 -18.49 4.70 2.93
CA VAL A 74 -18.71 3.92 1.69
C VAL A 74 -20.01 3.10 1.68
N PHE A 75 -20.59 2.82 2.84
CA PHE A 75 -21.85 2.08 3.00
C PHE A 75 -23.07 2.98 2.99
N ASP A 76 -22.89 4.29 3.18
CA ASP A 76 -23.95 5.26 2.99
C ASP A 76 -24.17 5.46 1.48
N ASP A 77 -25.36 5.07 1.00
CA ASP A 77 -25.69 5.15 -0.41
C ASP A 77 -25.77 6.60 -0.91
N ASP A 78 -26.12 7.57 -0.06
CA ASP A 78 -26.15 8.98 -0.46
C ASP A 78 -24.73 9.53 -0.66
N ILE A 79 -23.80 9.17 0.22
CA ILE A 79 -22.38 9.53 0.09
C ILE A 79 -21.76 8.81 -1.10
N ALA A 80 -22.04 7.53 -1.27
CA ALA A 80 -21.55 6.76 -2.42
C ALA A 80 -22.05 7.34 -3.74
N ASN A 81 -23.33 7.71 -3.84
CA ASN A 81 -23.89 8.36 -5.02
C ASN A 81 -23.26 9.72 -5.29
N LYS A 82 -22.96 10.50 -4.25
CA LYS A 82 -22.22 11.76 -4.40
C LYS A 82 -20.82 11.52 -4.96
N TRP A 83 -20.08 10.55 -4.43
CA TRP A 83 -18.74 10.22 -4.93
C TRP A 83 -18.78 9.67 -6.36
N LYS A 84 -19.83 8.92 -6.72
CA LYS A 84 -20.04 8.48 -8.09
C LYS A 84 -20.20 9.66 -9.05
N ASN A 85 -21.04 10.62 -8.68
CA ASN A 85 -21.25 11.84 -9.47
C ASN A 85 -19.98 12.69 -9.56
N GLU A 86 -19.22 12.82 -8.46
CA GLU A 86 -17.92 13.52 -8.46
C GLU A 86 -16.92 12.85 -9.42
N ALA A 87 -16.84 11.51 -9.41
CA ALA A 87 -15.92 10.76 -10.26
C ALA A 87 -16.26 10.90 -11.76
N LEU A 88 -17.55 10.91 -12.10
CA LEU A 88 -18.02 11.06 -13.49
C LEU A 88 -17.94 12.50 -14.01
N ALA A 89 -17.87 13.48 -13.10
CA ALA A 89 -17.72 14.89 -13.46
C ALA A 89 -16.26 15.30 -13.77
N VAL A 90 -15.29 14.41 -13.55
CA VAL A 90 -13.88 14.70 -13.86
C VAL A 90 -13.66 14.68 -15.37
N GLU A 91 -13.39 15.85 -15.94
CA GLU A 91 -13.02 15.98 -17.35
C GLU A 91 -11.65 15.31 -17.62
N ASP A 92 -11.43 14.86 -18.85
CA ASP A 92 -10.20 14.22 -19.33
C ASP A 92 -9.80 12.87 -18.68
N VAL A 93 -10.73 12.20 -18.00
CA VAL A 93 -10.51 10.85 -17.45
C VAL A 93 -11.44 9.83 -18.13
N ASP A 94 -10.88 8.78 -18.73
CA ASP A 94 -11.66 7.63 -19.26
C ASP A 94 -12.23 6.82 -18.10
N ILE A 95 -13.39 7.24 -17.61
CA ILE A 95 -14.13 6.57 -16.55
C ILE A 95 -15.60 6.41 -16.92
N THR A 96 -16.09 5.18 -16.76
CA THR A 96 -17.49 4.82 -17.06
C THR A 96 -18.25 4.56 -15.77
N GLN A 97 -19.57 4.67 -15.80
CA GLN A 97 -20.44 4.37 -14.66
C GLN A 97 -20.12 3.01 -14.02
N GLY A 98 -19.96 1.95 -14.83
CA GLY A 98 -19.66 0.61 -14.35
C GLY A 98 -18.30 0.50 -13.65
N MET A 99 -17.30 1.28 -14.09
CA MET A 99 -15.99 1.32 -13.42
C MET A 99 -16.12 1.95 -12.03
N VAL A 100 -16.89 3.03 -11.91
CA VAL A 100 -17.10 3.71 -10.63
C VAL A 100 -17.91 2.84 -9.67
N ASP A 101 -18.97 2.19 -10.16
CA ASP A 101 -19.78 1.26 -9.37
C ASP A 101 -18.91 0.14 -8.79
N TRP A 102 -18.05 -0.45 -9.62
CA TRP A 102 -17.12 -1.49 -9.19
C TRP A 102 -16.11 -0.96 -8.16
N CYS A 103 -15.58 0.26 -8.35
CA CYS A 103 -14.68 0.87 -7.37
C CYS A 103 -15.34 1.02 -5.99
N ILE A 104 -16.63 1.39 -5.94
CA ILE A 104 -17.37 1.51 -4.68
C ILE A 104 -17.59 0.14 -4.04
N GLU A 105 -17.96 -0.87 -4.82
CA GLU A 105 -18.10 -2.25 -4.31
C GLU A 105 -16.79 -2.80 -3.75
N GLU A 106 -15.68 -2.59 -4.46
CA GLU A 106 -14.34 -2.98 -4.02
C GLU A 106 -13.94 -2.25 -2.72
N LEU A 107 -14.25 -0.97 -2.59
CA LEU A 107 -14.01 -0.22 -1.35
C LEU A 107 -14.83 -0.79 -0.18
N ARG A 108 -16.10 -1.14 -0.39
CA ARG A 108 -16.93 -1.80 0.64
C ARG A 108 -16.31 -3.13 1.07
N TYR A 109 -15.76 -3.89 0.13
CA TYR A 109 -15.03 -5.12 0.44
C TYR A 109 -13.75 -4.85 1.26
N LYS A 110 -12.91 -3.91 0.81
CA LYS A 110 -11.64 -3.55 1.46
C LYS A 110 -11.82 -3.01 2.87
N VAL A 111 -12.94 -2.33 3.15
CA VAL A 111 -13.24 -1.83 4.50
C VAL A 111 -13.35 -2.94 5.54
N ASN A 112 -13.90 -4.11 5.18
CA ASN A 112 -13.95 -5.26 6.09
C ASN A 112 -12.54 -5.78 6.45
N ALA A 113 -11.58 -5.68 5.53
CA ALA A 113 -10.19 -6.03 5.79
C ALA A 113 -9.48 -4.93 6.60
N PHE A 114 -9.78 -3.66 6.32
CA PHE A 114 -9.27 -2.52 7.07
C PHE A 114 -9.70 -2.56 8.53
N GLU A 115 -10.96 -2.91 8.84
CA GLU A 115 -11.44 -3.01 10.23
C GLU A 115 -10.60 -3.99 11.07
N LYS A 116 -10.12 -5.08 10.45
CA LYS A 116 -9.32 -6.10 11.13
C LYS A 116 -7.84 -5.75 11.23
N THR A 117 -7.30 -5.05 10.24
CA THR A 117 -5.84 -4.88 10.07
C THR A 117 -5.35 -3.45 10.25
N GLY A 118 -6.21 -2.44 10.03
CA GLY A 118 -5.83 -1.03 9.95
C GLY A 118 -5.00 -0.69 8.71
N ILE A 119 -5.04 -1.53 7.67
CA ILE A 119 -4.24 -1.39 6.45
C ILE A 119 -5.15 -1.42 5.22
N VAL A 120 -4.82 -0.58 4.24
CA VAL A 120 -5.49 -0.54 2.93
C VAL A 120 -4.48 -0.71 1.82
N THR A 121 -4.72 -1.63 0.90
CA THR A 121 -3.91 -1.74 -0.32
C THR A 121 -4.38 -0.69 -1.34
N ALA A 122 -3.51 0.26 -1.66
CA ALA A 122 -3.75 1.32 -2.63
C ALA A 122 -3.51 0.85 -4.08
N TYR A 123 -2.42 0.12 -4.30
CA TYR A 123 -2.11 -0.48 -5.60
C TYR A 123 -1.73 -1.95 -5.42
N ASN A 124 -2.61 -2.84 -5.87
CA ASN A 124 -2.47 -4.28 -5.65
C ASN A 124 -1.26 -4.85 -6.41
N ASP A 125 -0.97 -4.35 -7.62
CA ASP A 125 0.13 -4.87 -8.46
C ASP A 125 1.53 -4.36 -8.06
N GLY A 126 1.60 -3.42 -7.11
CA GLY A 126 2.86 -2.81 -6.66
C GLY A 126 3.11 -2.96 -5.16
N ASP A 127 2.31 -3.79 -4.47
CA ASP A 127 2.35 -3.95 -3.01
C ASP A 127 2.34 -2.61 -2.24
N VAL A 128 1.64 -1.60 -2.78
CA VAL A 128 1.55 -0.28 -2.16
C VAL A 128 0.42 -0.28 -1.16
N ILE A 129 0.79 -0.28 0.12
CA ILE A 129 -0.15 -0.24 1.25
C ILE A 129 -0.15 1.12 1.94
N LYS A 130 -1.29 1.51 2.49
CA LYS A 130 -1.49 2.66 3.38
C LYS A 130 -1.81 2.16 4.78
N SER A 131 -1.16 2.75 5.78
CA SER A 131 -1.49 2.55 7.18
C SER A 131 -1.16 3.79 7.98
N ASP A 132 -2.14 4.29 8.73
CA ASP A 132 -1.95 5.42 9.65
C ASP A 132 -1.43 4.96 11.03
N VAL A 133 -1.35 3.64 11.25
CA VAL A 133 -0.93 3.05 12.54
C VAL A 133 0.51 2.55 12.51
N ALA A 134 1.07 2.29 11.33
CA ALA A 134 2.43 1.75 11.18
C ALA A 134 3.52 2.66 11.79
N VAL A 135 3.29 3.97 11.83
CA VAL A 135 4.22 4.96 12.37
C VAL A 135 3.58 5.68 13.55
N SER A 136 4.29 5.75 14.68
CA SER A 136 3.80 6.47 15.86
C SER A 136 3.64 7.97 15.57
N SER A 137 2.63 8.60 16.16
CA SER A 137 2.36 10.04 15.97
C SER A 137 3.55 10.91 16.36
N SER A 138 4.34 10.52 17.37
CA SER A 138 5.54 11.23 17.78
C SER A 138 6.63 11.21 16.71
N LEU A 139 6.88 10.04 16.11
CA LEU A 139 7.88 9.89 15.05
C LEU A 139 7.44 10.61 13.77
N ARG A 140 6.16 10.50 13.41
CA ARG A 140 5.57 11.24 12.28
C ARG A 140 5.78 12.75 12.44
N LEU A 141 5.46 13.31 13.61
CA LEU A 141 5.63 14.74 13.88
C LEU A 141 7.10 15.17 13.85
N ALA A 142 8.01 14.35 14.38
CA ALA A 142 9.45 14.61 14.34
C ALA A 142 9.98 14.63 12.90
N LEU A 143 9.54 13.70 12.04
CA LEU A 143 9.90 13.67 10.62
C LEU A 143 9.38 14.92 9.88
N ILE A 144 8.12 15.30 10.12
CA ILE A 144 7.53 16.51 9.54
C ILE A 144 8.35 17.74 9.94
N ASP A 145 8.77 17.83 11.20
CA ASP A 145 9.59 18.96 11.67
C ASP A 145 11.00 18.97 11.07
N ALA A 146 11.63 17.80 10.92
CA ALA A 146 12.97 17.67 10.36
C ALA A 146 13.03 18.09 8.87
N VAL A 147 11.97 17.85 8.11
CA VAL A 147 11.89 18.17 6.67
C VAL A 147 11.55 19.65 6.41
N LYS A 148 11.08 20.40 7.42
CA LYS A 148 10.81 21.83 7.25
C LYS A 148 12.08 22.54 6.75
N PRO A 149 11.99 23.35 5.69
CA PRO A 149 13.16 24.00 5.11
C PRO A 149 13.85 24.86 6.16
N ARG A 150 15.04 24.43 6.58
CA ARG A 150 15.91 25.23 7.44
C ARG A 150 16.50 26.33 6.58
N ARG A 151 16.03 27.57 6.78
CA ARG A 151 16.67 28.74 6.18
C ARG A 151 18.14 28.72 6.60
N CYS A 152 19.03 28.57 5.62
CA CYS A 152 20.46 28.76 5.85
C CYS A 152 20.63 30.21 6.30
N SER A 153 21.01 30.44 7.56
CA SER A 153 21.35 31.78 8.04
C SER A 153 22.56 32.24 7.24
N ARG A 154 22.37 33.25 6.39
CA ARG A 154 23.43 33.89 5.61
C ARG A 154 24.47 34.44 6.59
N ILE A 155 25.63 33.78 6.65
CA ILE A 155 26.84 34.28 7.31
C ILE A 155 27.41 35.40 6.45
#